data_AF-A0A239H1A6-F1
#
_entry.id   AF-A0A239H1A6-F1
#
_cell.length_a   1.000
_cell.length_b   1.000
_cell.length_c   1.000
_cell.angle_alpha   90.00
_cell.angle_beta   90.00
_cell.angle_gamma   90.00
#
_symmetry.space_group_name_H-M   'P 1'
#
loop_
_entity.id
_entity.type
_entity.pdbx_description
1 polymer ?
#
loop_
_entity_poly.entity_id
_entity_poly.type
_entity_poly.pdbx_seq_one_letter_code
_entity_poly.pdbx_strand_id
1 'polypeptide(L)'
;MGETAKVSPMRSKKCLDCGEIKPATEFWKLRSSKDGLAYYCKVCFGLRNSRSYRKKQASLGKDTRAYRRRSDIPEGMKYCPRCKRIKPRDEFGKNRALHDGLAAYCRPCHGKAMLENRQRNHGSSRNYLLKLRYGITEEQVARMIAEQGGVCAICLRAEAKHVDHSHLTGLVRRILCFKCNGGLGQFRDDPDRMRLAANYLELRGPHARRLRIEIGAPVFGGPDRVRWDPFWRTRRSAAGSSRHYHLRQKYGINDDDTKWLLKVQVGYCAVCSDHPAEHVDHDHRSGAVRGLTCVGCNTGMGQLRDDPIALRRAADYVTGRLVRTVRADGGGTRLSLTVPDVDPAAVPRGGWKAYWEEDGRFRKETLPFDEELDMPTWDEARQDLVLPD
;
A
#
# COMPACT_ATOMS: atom_id res chain seq x y z
N MET A 1 84.56 -9.90 9.22
CA MET A 1 84.64 -9.87 7.75
C MET A 1 83.24 -9.81 7.18
N GLY A 2 82.97 -8.82 6.34
CA GLY A 2 81.67 -8.57 5.72
C GLY A 2 81.24 -7.10 5.79
N GLU A 3 82.10 -6.18 5.30
CA GLU A 3 81.70 -4.79 5.05
C GLU A 3 80.52 -4.78 4.07
N THR A 4 79.32 -4.51 4.56
CA THR A 4 78.21 -4.16 3.68
C THR A 4 78.48 -2.77 3.11
N ALA A 5 79.09 -2.73 1.92
CA ALA A 5 79.19 -1.52 1.13
C ALA A 5 77.79 -0.90 1.01
N LYS A 6 77.59 0.26 1.64
CA LYS A 6 76.40 1.10 1.42
C LYS A 6 76.47 1.59 -0.03
N VAL A 7 75.89 0.82 -0.95
CA VAL A 7 75.71 1.20 -2.35
C VAL A 7 74.94 2.52 -2.35
N SER A 8 75.58 3.58 -2.87
CA SER A 8 74.96 4.90 -3.03
C SER A 8 73.61 4.75 -3.73
N PRO A 9 72.53 5.36 -3.22
CA PRO A 9 71.21 5.21 -3.81
C PRO A 9 71.24 5.72 -5.25
N MET A 10 71.01 4.79 -6.20
CA MET A 10 70.99 5.10 -7.61
C MET A 10 69.92 6.18 -7.87
N ARG A 11 70.31 7.32 -8.45
CA ARG A 11 69.41 8.48 -8.62
C ARG A 11 68.51 8.36 -9.86
N SER A 12 68.98 7.64 -10.87
CA SER A 12 68.25 7.38 -12.11
C SER A 12 68.61 6.00 -12.67
N LYS A 13 67.73 5.42 -13.49
CA LYS A 13 67.88 4.10 -14.11
C LYS A 13 67.28 4.10 -15.52
N LYS A 14 67.90 3.38 -16.45
CA LYS A 14 67.34 3.13 -17.79
C LYS A 14 66.27 2.04 -17.71
N CYS A 15 65.07 2.33 -18.20
CA CYS A 15 64.00 1.34 -18.29
C CYS A 15 64.29 0.35 -19.44
N LEU A 16 64.22 -0.96 -19.18
CA LEU A 16 64.47 -1.98 -20.21
C LEU A 16 63.35 -2.11 -21.27
N ASP A 17 62.19 -1.51 -21.04
CA ASP A 17 61.03 -1.62 -21.94
C ASP A 17 60.92 -0.39 -22.86
N CYS A 18 60.95 0.82 -22.30
CA CYS A 18 60.86 2.06 -23.08
C CYS A 18 62.23 2.70 -23.42
N GLY A 19 63.34 2.16 -22.92
CA GLY A 19 64.68 2.67 -23.19
C GLY A 19 65.05 4.01 -22.54
N GLU A 20 64.10 4.74 -21.98
CA GLU A 20 64.32 6.05 -21.35
C GLU A 20 65.03 5.94 -19.98
N ILE A 21 65.90 6.90 -19.68
CA ILE A 21 66.50 7.10 -18.36
C ILE A 21 65.52 7.91 -17.50
N LYS A 22 65.08 7.33 -16.38
CA LYS A 22 64.11 7.95 -15.46
C LYS A 22 64.66 8.04 -14.04
N PRO A 23 64.19 8.98 -13.22
CA PRO A 23 64.57 9.04 -11.82
C PRO A 23 64.19 7.75 -11.09
N ALA A 24 64.93 7.39 -10.04
CA ALA A 24 64.70 6.17 -9.27
C ALA A 24 63.29 6.09 -8.65
N THR A 25 62.65 7.24 -8.42
CA THR A 25 61.25 7.35 -7.97
C THR A 25 60.24 6.78 -8.97
N GLU A 26 60.59 6.67 -10.24
CA GLU A 26 59.77 6.07 -11.31
C GLU A 26 59.91 4.54 -11.39
N PHE A 27 60.68 3.92 -10.50
CA PHE A 27 60.84 2.46 -10.41
C PHE A 27 60.30 1.95 -9.07
N TRP A 28 59.79 0.72 -9.06
CA TRP A 28 59.45 0.04 -7.80
C TRP A 28 60.71 -0.44 -7.09
N LYS A 29 60.72 -0.48 -5.75
CA LYS A 29 61.83 -1.06 -5.00
C LYS A 29 61.82 -2.59 -5.18
N LEU A 30 62.96 -3.16 -5.54
CA LEU A 30 63.13 -4.60 -5.73
C LEU A 30 64.40 -5.04 -4.99
N ARG A 31 64.23 -5.63 -3.80
CA ARG A 31 65.36 -6.02 -2.93
C ARG A 31 66.30 -7.05 -3.56
N SER A 32 65.82 -7.80 -4.55
CA SER A 32 66.59 -8.82 -5.25
C SER A 32 67.46 -8.28 -6.39
N SER A 33 67.31 -7.00 -6.78
CA SER A 33 68.17 -6.42 -7.81
C SER A 33 69.42 -5.78 -7.21
N LYS A 34 70.53 -5.82 -7.95
CA LYS A 34 71.84 -5.26 -7.52
C LYS A 34 71.77 -3.78 -7.12
N ASP A 35 70.84 -3.04 -7.72
CA ASP A 35 70.64 -1.60 -7.50
C ASP A 35 69.38 -1.27 -6.66
N GLY A 36 68.70 -2.30 -6.13
CA GLY A 36 67.49 -2.14 -5.32
C GLY A 36 66.24 -1.62 -6.07
N LEU A 37 66.29 -1.46 -7.40
CA LEU A 37 65.21 -0.96 -8.24
C LEU A 37 64.75 -1.98 -9.29
N ALA A 38 63.44 -2.02 -9.56
CA ALA A 38 62.86 -2.85 -10.60
C ALA A 38 63.48 -2.57 -11.98
N TYR A 39 63.46 -3.56 -12.87
CA TYR A 39 64.01 -3.47 -14.23
C TYR A 39 63.22 -2.54 -15.17
N TYR A 40 61.97 -2.26 -14.81
CA TYR A 40 61.03 -1.52 -15.64
C TYR A 40 60.43 -0.35 -14.85
N CYS A 41 60.26 0.79 -15.51
CA CYS A 41 59.56 1.91 -14.87
C CYS A 41 58.10 1.55 -14.55
N LYS A 42 57.49 2.26 -13.60
CA LYS A 42 56.10 2.07 -13.14
C LYS A 42 55.10 2.07 -14.29
N VAL A 43 55.35 2.87 -15.34
CA VAL A 43 54.54 2.94 -16.57
C VAL A 43 54.53 1.57 -17.28
N CYS A 44 55.71 1.12 -17.69
CA CYS A 44 55.94 -0.08 -18.47
C CYS A 44 55.52 -1.32 -17.69
N PHE A 45 55.83 -1.35 -16.39
CA PHE A 45 55.36 -2.40 -15.49
C PHE A 45 53.84 -2.51 -15.48
N GLY A 46 53.13 -1.38 -15.35
CA GLY A 46 51.68 -1.35 -15.34
C GLY A 46 51.03 -1.71 -16.69
N LEU A 47 51.60 -1.25 -17.80
CA LEU A 47 51.15 -1.62 -19.15
C LEU A 47 51.27 -3.12 -19.38
N ARG A 48 52.40 -3.73 -18.97
CA ARG A 48 52.63 -5.16 -19.11
C ARG A 48 51.70 -5.98 -18.22
N ASN A 49 51.53 -5.59 -16.96
CA ASN A 49 50.59 -6.25 -16.05
C ASN A 49 49.14 -6.13 -16.56
N SER A 50 48.76 -4.97 -17.10
CA SER A 50 47.46 -4.80 -17.72
C SER A 50 47.29 -5.67 -18.96
N ARG A 51 48.31 -5.81 -19.82
CA ARG A 51 48.25 -6.69 -21.00
C ARG A 51 47.97 -8.14 -20.57
N SER A 52 48.69 -8.64 -19.57
CA SER A 52 48.45 -9.99 -19.01
C SER A 52 47.04 -10.13 -18.41
N TYR A 53 46.58 -9.14 -17.63
CA TYR A 53 45.23 -9.13 -17.06
C TYR A 53 44.14 -9.12 -18.14
N ARG A 54 44.27 -8.27 -19.17
CA ARG A 54 43.30 -8.18 -20.27
C ARG A 54 43.24 -9.48 -21.06
N LYS A 55 44.38 -10.12 -21.34
CA LYS A 55 44.43 -11.43 -22.00
C LYS A 55 43.62 -12.48 -21.21
N LYS A 56 43.79 -12.52 -19.88
CA LYS A 56 43.02 -13.42 -18.99
C LYS A 56 41.53 -13.10 -18.94
N GLN A 57 41.13 -11.82 -18.97
CA GLN A 57 39.71 -11.46 -18.98
C GLN A 57 39.06 -11.76 -20.35
N ALA A 58 39.78 -11.54 -21.45
CA ALA A 58 39.32 -11.88 -22.79
C ALA A 58 39.08 -13.39 -22.96
N SER A 59 39.95 -14.25 -22.40
CA SER A 59 39.72 -15.70 -22.39
C SER A 59 38.50 -16.13 -21.56
N LEU A 60 37.99 -15.26 -20.69
CA LEU A 60 36.77 -15.48 -19.90
C LEU A 60 35.53 -14.81 -20.55
N GLY A 61 35.64 -14.31 -21.78
CA GLY A 61 34.55 -13.63 -22.48
C GLY A 61 34.15 -12.28 -21.87
N LYS A 62 35.00 -11.67 -21.03
CA LYS A 62 34.70 -10.41 -20.34
C LYS A 62 35.30 -9.21 -21.07
N ASP A 63 34.53 -8.13 -21.11
CA ASP A 63 35.01 -6.84 -21.61
C ASP A 63 36.23 -6.34 -20.82
N THR A 64 37.29 -6.02 -21.55
CA THR A 64 38.54 -5.56 -20.96
C THR A 64 38.57 -4.03 -20.87
N ARG A 65 39.00 -3.51 -19.71
CA ARG A 65 39.20 -2.07 -19.54
C ARG A 65 40.61 -1.67 -19.97
N ALA A 66 40.73 -0.52 -20.63
CA ALA A 66 42.03 0.09 -20.91
C ALA A 66 42.78 0.39 -19.60
N TYR A 67 44.10 0.16 -19.60
CA TYR A 67 44.97 0.53 -18.50
C TYR A 67 44.93 2.04 -18.30
N ARG A 68 44.87 2.47 -17.05
CA ARG A 68 45.01 3.86 -16.65
C ARG A 68 45.80 3.91 -15.36
N ARG A 69 46.79 4.80 -15.27
CA ARG A 69 47.48 5.00 -14.00
C ARG A 69 46.64 5.89 -13.11
N ARG A 70 46.73 5.62 -11.81
CA ARG A 70 46.09 6.44 -10.80
C ARG A 70 46.65 7.87 -10.78
N SER A 71 47.93 8.04 -11.16
CA SER A 71 48.59 9.34 -11.34
C SER A 71 48.03 10.17 -12.48
N ASP A 72 47.32 9.56 -13.44
CA ASP A 72 46.73 10.27 -14.59
C ASP A 72 45.40 10.95 -14.21
N ILE A 73 44.96 10.82 -12.95
CA ILE A 73 43.76 11.44 -12.41
C ILE A 73 44.22 12.61 -11.54
N PRO A 74 43.79 13.86 -11.84
CA PRO A 74 44.11 15.01 -11.00
C PRO A 74 43.68 14.81 -9.55
N GLU A 75 44.39 15.45 -8.62
CA GLU A 75 44.01 15.46 -7.21
C GLU A 75 42.58 16.01 -7.04
N GLY A 76 41.80 15.45 -6.11
CA GLY A 76 40.39 15.80 -5.94
C GLY A 76 39.42 15.22 -6.99
N MET A 77 39.92 14.52 -8.02
CA MET A 77 39.10 13.90 -9.07
C MET A 77 39.02 12.37 -8.93
N LYS A 78 38.01 11.76 -9.57
CA LYS A 78 37.81 10.32 -9.66
C LYS A 78 37.25 9.95 -11.03
N TYR A 79 37.65 8.79 -11.52
CA TYR A 79 37.18 8.26 -12.80
C TYR A 79 35.92 7.41 -12.62
N CYS A 80 34.89 7.69 -13.42
CA CYS A 80 33.71 6.84 -13.52
C CYS A 80 33.89 5.80 -14.66
N PRO A 81 33.99 4.49 -14.37
CA PRO A 81 34.17 3.46 -15.39
C PRO A 81 32.95 3.21 -16.26
N ARG A 82 31.77 3.75 -15.90
CA ARG A 82 30.53 3.61 -16.66
C ARG A 82 30.39 4.66 -17.77
N CYS A 83 30.50 5.96 -17.44
CA CYS A 83 30.48 7.03 -18.46
C CYS A 83 31.85 7.36 -19.03
N LYS A 84 32.92 6.72 -18.55
CA LYS A 84 34.30 6.89 -18.99
C LYS A 84 34.84 8.33 -18.85
N ARG A 85 34.33 9.12 -17.90
CA ARG A 85 34.77 10.50 -17.64
C ARG A 85 35.46 10.64 -16.27
N ILE A 86 36.41 11.57 -16.17
CA ILE A 86 37.00 12.04 -14.92
C ILE A 86 36.10 13.15 -14.39
N LYS A 87 35.73 13.07 -13.11
CA LYS A 87 34.79 13.98 -12.44
C LYS A 87 35.29 14.31 -11.04
N PRO A 88 34.88 15.43 -10.44
CA PRO A 88 35.26 15.73 -9.07
C PRO A 88 34.67 14.71 -8.10
N ARG A 89 35.34 14.50 -6.97
CA ARG A 89 35.01 13.43 -5.99
C ARG A 89 33.62 13.58 -5.37
N ASP A 90 33.09 14.80 -5.31
CA ASP A 90 31.74 15.15 -4.81
C ASP A 90 30.59 14.60 -5.69
N GLU A 91 30.84 14.42 -6.99
CA GLU A 91 29.94 13.77 -7.95
C GLU A 91 29.77 12.26 -7.70
N PHE A 92 30.47 11.68 -6.74
CA PHE A 92 30.39 10.27 -6.36
C PHE A 92 29.69 10.12 -5.01
N GLY A 93 28.85 9.10 -4.86
CA GLY A 93 28.21 8.78 -3.57
C GLY A 93 29.24 8.26 -2.56
N LYS A 94 28.95 8.41 -1.26
CA LYS A 94 29.80 7.83 -0.20
C LYS A 94 29.62 6.31 -0.17
N ASN A 95 30.72 5.57 -0.08
CA ASN A 95 30.72 4.13 0.16
C ASN A 95 31.95 3.74 1.00
N ARG A 96 31.73 3.54 2.30
CA ARG A 96 32.80 3.24 3.28
C ARG A 96 33.45 1.87 3.05
N ALA A 97 32.85 0.98 2.27
CA ALA A 97 33.41 -0.34 1.98
C ALA A 97 34.53 -0.30 0.93
N LEU A 98 34.68 0.80 0.17
CA LEU A 98 35.73 0.97 -0.84
C LEU A 98 36.91 1.78 -0.29
N HIS A 99 38.13 1.49 -0.76
CA HIS A 99 39.37 2.05 -0.20
C HIS A 99 39.44 3.59 -0.21
N ASP A 100 38.73 4.25 -1.14
CA ASP A 100 38.70 5.70 -1.25
C ASP A 100 37.41 6.33 -0.70
N GLY A 101 36.58 5.54 -0.02
CA GLY A 101 35.33 5.96 0.62
C GLY A 101 34.22 6.38 -0.34
N LEU A 102 34.39 6.17 -1.66
CA LEU A 102 33.49 6.67 -2.70
C LEU A 102 33.01 5.54 -3.62
N ALA A 103 31.75 5.61 -4.04
CA ALA A 103 31.13 4.68 -4.97
C ALA A 103 31.91 4.58 -6.29
N ALA A 104 31.88 3.41 -6.93
CA ALA A 104 32.61 3.18 -8.18
C ALA A 104 32.09 4.03 -9.35
N TYR A 105 30.79 4.34 -9.38
CA TYR A 105 30.15 5.13 -10.43
C TYR A 105 29.81 6.54 -9.92
N CYS A 106 29.83 7.54 -10.81
CA CYS A 106 29.27 8.86 -10.50
C CYS A 106 27.77 8.75 -10.22
N ARG A 107 27.19 9.69 -9.45
CA ARG A 107 25.78 9.67 -9.03
C ARG A 107 24.79 9.38 -10.17
N PRO A 108 24.87 10.02 -11.36
CA PRO A 108 23.96 9.69 -12.47
C PRO A 108 24.10 8.26 -12.99
N CYS A 109 25.34 7.78 -13.11
CA CYS A 109 25.64 6.41 -13.55
C CYS A 109 25.19 5.37 -12.51
N HIS A 110 25.31 5.71 -11.23
CA HIS A 110 24.84 4.89 -10.13
C HIS A 110 23.31 4.79 -10.13
N GLY A 111 22.60 5.90 -10.35
CA GLY A 111 21.14 5.91 -10.51
C GLY A 111 20.68 4.99 -11.65
N LYS A 112 21.31 5.10 -12.83
CA LYS A 112 21.02 4.20 -13.97
C LYS A 112 21.28 2.73 -13.63
N ALA A 113 22.40 2.43 -12.95
CA ALA A 113 22.73 1.08 -12.52
C ALA A 113 21.68 0.51 -11.55
N MET A 114 21.21 1.32 -10.61
CA MET A 114 20.19 0.91 -9.64
C MET A 114 18.84 0.64 -10.32
N LEU A 115 18.44 1.45 -11.31
CA LEU A 115 17.23 1.22 -12.09
C LEU A 115 17.33 -0.08 -12.91
N GLU A 116 18.44 -0.30 -13.61
CA GLU A 116 18.68 -1.54 -14.37
C GLU A 116 18.69 -2.78 -13.46
N ASN A 117 19.30 -2.69 -12.28
CA ASN A 117 19.33 -3.79 -11.33
C ASN A 117 17.94 -4.07 -10.75
N ARG A 118 17.15 -3.03 -10.47
CA ARG A 118 15.74 -3.17 -10.08
C ARG A 118 14.92 -3.85 -11.18
N GLN A 119 15.09 -3.43 -12.43
CA GLN A 119 14.42 -4.02 -13.59
C GLN A 119 14.82 -5.49 -13.78
N ARG A 120 16.11 -5.82 -13.66
CA ARG A 120 16.61 -7.19 -13.83
C ARG A 120 16.14 -8.13 -12.72
N ASN A 121 16.18 -7.69 -11.46
CA ASN A 121 15.88 -8.56 -10.32
C ASN A 121 14.38 -8.67 -10.03
N HIS A 122 13.61 -7.62 -10.35
CA HIS A 122 12.18 -7.56 -10.02
C HIS A 122 11.27 -7.46 -11.24
N GLY A 123 11.79 -7.30 -12.46
CA GLY A 123 11.00 -7.17 -13.68
C GLY A 123 10.35 -5.79 -13.83
N SER A 124 9.69 -5.29 -12.79
CA SER A 124 9.07 -3.96 -12.78
C SER A 124 9.13 -3.33 -11.37
N SER A 125 8.92 -2.02 -11.30
CA SER A 125 8.73 -1.31 -10.03
C SER A 125 7.50 -1.81 -9.26
N ARG A 126 6.45 -2.22 -9.98
CA ARG A 126 5.20 -2.72 -9.38
C ARG A 126 5.43 -4.09 -8.72
N ASN A 127 6.09 -5.02 -9.41
CA ASN A 127 6.43 -6.33 -8.88
C ASN A 127 7.37 -6.24 -7.66
N TYR A 128 8.33 -5.31 -7.69
CA TYR A 128 9.16 -5.02 -6.51
C TYR A 128 8.32 -4.61 -5.30
N LEU A 129 7.39 -3.66 -5.48
CA LEU A 129 6.54 -3.16 -4.40
C LEU A 129 5.53 -4.21 -3.89
N LEU A 130 5.02 -5.08 -4.78
CA LEU A 130 4.14 -6.18 -4.39
C LEU A 130 4.88 -7.21 -3.54
N LYS A 131 6.10 -7.60 -3.95
CA LYS A 131 6.95 -8.50 -3.16
C LYS A 131 7.28 -7.92 -1.79
N LEU A 132 7.62 -6.62 -1.74
CA LEU A 132 7.98 -5.94 -0.50
C LEU A 132 6.81 -5.81 0.48
N ARG A 133 5.61 -5.48 -0.01
CA ARG A 133 4.45 -5.20 0.85
C ARG A 133 3.59 -6.41 1.18
N TYR A 134 3.47 -7.34 0.24
CA TYR A 134 2.48 -8.41 0.30
C TYR A 134 3.09 -9.80 0.09
N GLY A 135 4.40 -9.90 -0.18
CA GLY A 135 5.05 -11.17 -0.43
C GLY A 135 4.61 -11.88 -1.72
N ILE A 136 3.89 -11.19 -2.62
CA ILE A 136 3.38 -11.76 -3.88
C ILE A 136 3.94 -11.07 -5.11
N THR A 137 3.93 -11.78 -6.24
CA THR A 137 4.38 -11.28 -7.54
C THR A 137 3.23 -10.76 -8.40
N GLU A 138 3.55 -10.01 -9.46
CA GLU A 138 2.53 -9.60 -10.44
C GLU A 138 1.82 -10.77 -11.10
N GLU A 139 2.52 -11.86 -11.37
CA GLU A 139 1.96 -13.08 -11.96
C GLU A 139 0.99 -13.75 -10.99
N GLN A 140 1.30 -13.76 -9.69
CA GLN A 140 0.39 -14.26 -8.66
C GLN A 140 -0.87 -13.38 -8.56
N VAL A 141 -0.72 -12.05 -8.60
CA VAL A 141 -1.87 -11.12 -8.64
C VAL A 141 -2.73 -11.37 -9.89
N ALA A 142 -2.12 -11.53 -11.07
CA ALA A 142 -2.84 -11.79 -12.31
C ALA A 142 -3.63 -13.10 -12.23
N ARG A 143 -3.03 -14.15 -11.66
CA ARG A 143 -3.72 -15.43 -11.41
C ARG A 143 -4.90 -15.28 -10.45
N MET A 144 -4.75 -14.55 -9.35
CA MET A 144 -5.85 -14.30 -8.41
C MET A 144 -7.01 -13.52 -9.06
N ILE A 145 -6.70 -12.55 -9.93
CA ILE A 145 -7.72 -11.82 -10.70
C ILE A 145 -8.45 -12.78 -11.65
N ALA A 146 -7.73 -13.67 -12.34
CA ALA A 146 -8.32 -14.65 -13.23
C ALA A 146 -9.20 -15.67 -12.50
N GLU A 147 -8.76 -16.20 -11.35
CA GLU A 147 -9.55 -17.10 -10.49
C GLU A 147 -10.85 -16.47 -10.00
N GLN A 148 -10.88 -15.14 -9.84
CA GLN A 148 -12.07 -14.37 -9.46
C GLN A 148 -12.99 -14.00 -10.63
N GLY A 149 -12.67 -14.42 -11.87
CA GLY A 149 -13.39 -13.97 -13.07
C GLY A 149 -13.22 -12.46 -13.37
N GLY A 150 -12.15 -11.85 -12.85
CA GLY A 150 -11.85 -10.42 -13.04
C GLY A 150 -12.66 -9.45 -12.19
N VAL A 151 -13.59 -9.93 -11.36
CA VAL A 151 -14.47 -9.09 -10.53
C VAL A 151 -14.02 -9.04 -9.08
N CYS A 152 -14.36 -7.94 -8.41
CA CYS A 152 -14.15 -7.75 -6.98
C CYS A 152 -14.94 -8.81 -6.19
N ALA A 153 -14.24 -9.59 -5.35
CA ALA A 153 -14.84 -10.67 -4.56
C ALA A 153 -16.00 -10.19 -3.68
N ILE A 154 -15.94 -8.98 -3.14
CA ILE A 154 -17.01 -8.44 -2.27
C ILE A 154 -18.22 -7.97 -3.07
N CYS A 155 -18.05 -7.13 -4.09
CA CYS A 155 -19.20 -6.43 -4.70
C CYS A 155 -19.68 -7.01 -6.04
N LEU A 156 -18.90 -7.89 -6.68
CA LEU A 156 -19.19 -8.53 -7.98
C LEU A 156 -19.52 -7.56 -9.15
N ARG A 157 -19.38 -6.24 -8.93
CA ARG A 157 -19.79 -5.16 -9.85
C ARG A 157 -18.63 -4.41 -10.49
N ALA A 158 -17.45 -4.49 -9.91
CA ALA A 158 -16.29 -3.69 -10.32
C ALA A 158 -15.06 -4.58 -10.50
N GLU A 159 -14.12 -4.12 -11.32
CA GLU A 159 -12.86 -4.81 -11.59
C GLU A 159 -12.01 -4.97 -10.32
N ALA A 160 -11.42 -6.14 -10.18
CA ALA A 160 -10.46 -6.45 -9.12
C ALA A 160 -9.10 -5.79 -9.43
N LYS A 161 -8.70 -4.79 -8.63
CA LYS A 161 -7.50 -3.97 -8.88
C LYS A 161 -6.53 -3.87 -7.70
N HIS A 162 -7.03 -4.05 -6.48
CA HIS A 162 -6.28 -3.78 -5.25
C HIS A 162 -6.08 -5.07 -4.46
N VAL A 163 -4.84 -5.34 -4.06
CA VAL A 163 -4.51 -6.46 -3.18
C VAL A 163 -5.03 -6.14 -1.79
N ASP A 164 -5.94 -6.95 -1.29
CA ASP A 164 -6.44 -6.89 0.08
C ASP A 164 -5.73 -7.96 0.94
N HIS A 165 -5.46 -7.59 2.19
CA HIS A 165 -4.72 -8.42 3.13
C HIS A 165 -5.27 -8.22 4.54
N SER A 166 -5.16 -9.26 5.36
CA SER A 166 -5.51 -9.17 6.77
C SER A 166 -4.50 -8.29 7.50
N HIS A 167 -4.97 -7.23 8.17
CA HIS A 167 -4.10 -6.39 9.00
C HIS A 167 -3.60 -7.11 10.27
N LEU A 168 -4.25 -8.22 10.65
CA LEU A 168 -3.83 -9.04 11.79
C LEU A 168 -2.69 -9.99 11.42
N THR A 169 -2.79 -10.67 10.26
CA THR A 169 -1.84 -11.73 9.89
C THR A 169 -0.85 -11.33 8.78
N GLY A 170 -1.10 -10.21 8.09
CA GLY A 170 -0.37 -9.81 6.89
C GLY A 170 -0.68 -10.67 5.66
N LEU A 171 -1.51 -11.71 5.79
CA LEU A 171 -1.82 -12.63 4.70
C LEU A 171 -2.75 -11.97 3.68
N VAL A 172 -2.39 -12.12 2.40
CA VAL A 172 -3.23 -11.69 1.28
C VAL A 172 -4.51 -12.52 1.27
N ARG A 173 -5.67 -11.84 1.31
CA ARG A 173 -6.98 -12.48 1.21
C ARG A 173 -7.34 -12.64 -0.27
N ARG A 174 -7.69 -11.55 -0.95
CA ARG A 174 -8.10 -11.54 -2.37
C ARG A 174 -7.84 -10.18 -3.03
N ILE A 175 -8.24 -10.05 -4.29
CA ILE A 175 -8.15 -8.80 -5.04
C ILE A 175 -9.52 -8.10 -5.05
N LEU A 176 -9.58 -6.87 -4.56
CA LEU A 176 -10.81 -6.08 -4.44
C LEU A 176 -10.81 -4.87 -5.37
N CYS A 177 -11.96 -4.22 -5.49
CA CYS A 177 -12.03 -2.87 -6.06
C CYS A 177 -11.63 -1.83 -5.00
N PHE A 178 -11.22 -0.63 -5.45
CA PHE A 178 -10.76 0.45 -4.56
C PHE A 178 -11.77 0.77 -3.45
N LYS A 179 -13.06 0.87 -3.82
CA LYS A 179 -14.14 1.22 -2.90
C LYS A 179 -14.36 0.14 -1.83
N CYS A 180 -14.41 -1.13 -2.21
CA CYS A 180 -14.60 -2.19 -1.21
C CYS A 180 -13.38 -2.31 -0.29
N ASN A 181 -12.17 -2.22 -0.82
CA ASN A 181 -10.94 -2.24 -0.02
C ASN A 181 -10.89 -1.09 1.00
N GLY A 182 -11.21 0.13 0.57
CA GLY A 182 -11.28 1.27 1.49
C GLY A 182 -12.43 1.15 2.48
N GLY A 183 -13.57 0.59 2.07
CA GLY A 183 -14.73 0.33 2.93
C GLY A 183 -14.38 -0.59 4.10
N LEU A 184 -13.64 -1.68 3.84
CA LEU A 184 -13.09 -2.54 4.91
C LEU A 184 -12.27 -1.73 5.91
N GLY A 185 -11.36 -0.89 5.42
CA GLY A 185 -10.53 -0.03 6.25
C GLY A 185 -11.32 0.98 7.09
N GLN A 186 -12.42 1.54 6.56
CA GLN A 186 -13.28 2.48 7.30
C GLN A 186 -14.00 1.79 8.47
N PHE A 187 -14.40 0.52 8.29
CA PHE A 187 -14.93 -0.31 9.36
C PHE A 187 -13.84 -0.99 10.19
N ARG A 188 -12.56 -0.72 9.93
CA ARG A 188 -11.39 -1.33 10.61
C ARG A 188 -11.39 -2.86 10.57
N ASP A 189 -11.85 -3.45 9.48
CA ASP A 189 -12.01 -4.90 9.32
C ASP A 189 -12.91 -5.53 10.41
N ASP A 190 -13.82 -4.76 11.00
CA ASP A 190 -14.77 -5.23 12.02
C ASP A 190 -16.05 -5.76 11.36
N PRO A 191 -16.31 -7.08 11.37
CA PRO A 191 -17.47 -7.66 10.72
C PRO A 191 -18.79 -7.28 11.40
N ASP A 192 -18.80 -7.05 12.71
CA ASP A 192 -20.02 -6.74 13.46
C ASP A 192 -20.46 -5.31 13.19
N ARG A 193 -19.52 -4.37 13.10
CA ARG A 193 -19.83 -3.01 12.64
C ARG A 193 -20.40 -2.98 11.22
N MET A 194 -19.91 -3.83 10.31
CA MET A 194 -20.47 -3.93 8.96
C MET A 194 -21.91 -4.49 8.98
N ARG A 195 -22.19 -5.47 9.84
CA ARG A 195 -23.55 -6.00 10.04
C ARG A 195 -24.50 -4.99 10.67
N LEU A 196 -24.04 -4.27 11.68
CA LEU A 196 -24.78 -3.16 12.29
C LEU A 196 -25.10 -2.08 11.25
N ALA A 197 -24.14 -1.73 10.39
CA ALA A 197 -24.37 -0.81 9.28
C ALA A 197 -25.41 -1.36 8.28
N ALA A 198 -25.36 -2.65 7.94
CA ALA A 198 -26.36 -3.27 7.06
C ALA A 198 -27.78 -3.19 7.67
N ASN A 199 -27.89 -3.48 8.97
CA ASN A 199 -29.16 -3.38 9.69
C ASN A 199 -29.66 -1.94 9.78
N TYR A 200 -28.76 -0.99 10.05
CA TYR A 200 -29.05 0.44 10.09
C TYR A 200 -29.61 0.95 8.76
N LEU A 201 -28.99 0.59 7.62
CA LEU A 201 -29.48 0.95 6.28
C LEU A 201 -30.87 0.36 5.97
N GLU A 202 -31.15 -0.83 6.48
CA GLU A 202 -32.46 -1.50 6.35
C GLU A 202 -33.48 -1.05 7.39
N LEU A 203 -33.16 -0.05 8.22
CA LEU A 203 -34.02 0.45 9.29
C LEU A 203 -34.42 -0.63 10.32
N ARG A 204 -33.45 -1.53 10.56
CA ARG A 204 -33.47 -2.59 11.56
C ARG A 204 -32.52 -2.25 12.71
N GLY A 205 -32.70 -2.93 13.84
CA GLY A 205 -31.84 -2.79 15.01
C GLY A 205 -32.31 -1.75 16.04
N PRO A 206 -31.53 -1.56 17.12
CA PRO A 206 -31.92 -0.76 18.28
C PRO A 206 -32.25 0.70 17.95
N HIS A 207 -31.44 1.36 17.11
CA HIS A 207 -31.62 2.77 16.74
C HIS A 207 -32.95 3.01 16.02
N ALA A 208 -33.25 2.22 14.98
CA ALA A 208 -34.51 2.34 14.26
C ALA A 208 -35.73 1.98 15.14
N ARG A 209 -35.58 1.09 16.13
CA ARG A 209 -36.62 0.82 17.14
C ARG A 209 -36.81 2.01 18.08
N ARG A 210 -35.71 2.64 18.52
CA ARG A 210 -35.74 3.84 19.36
C ARG A 210 -36.49 4.97 18.66
N LEU A 211 -36.19 5.25 17.39
CA LEU A 211 -36.92 6.26 16.62
C LEU A 211 -38.41 5.93 16.51
N ARG A 212 -38.80 4.67 16.28
CA ARG A 212 -40.22 4.29 16.27
C ARG A 212 -40.93 4.61 17.59
N ILE A 213 -40.27 4.42 18.73
CA ILE A 213 -40.83 4.75 20.05
C ILE A 213 -40.96 6.26 20.23
N GLU A 214 -39.92 7.01 19.87
CA GLU A 214 -39.85 8.46 20.11
C GLU A 214 -40.75 9.28 19.17
N ILE A 215 -40.86 8.88 17.90
CA ILE A 215 -41.52 9.68 16.85
C ILE A 215 -42.50 8.89 15.99
N GLY A 216 -42.79 7.62 16.32
CA GLY A 216 -43.71 6.77 15.56
C GLY A 216 -43.17 6.27 14.21
N ALA A 217 -41.92 6.57 13.86
CA ALA A 217 -41.30 6.21 12.57
C ALA A 217 -39.82 5.81 12.74
N PRO A 218 -39.28 4.92 11.89
CA PRO A 218 -37.87 4.50 11.97
C PRO A 218 -36.87 5.49 11.38
N VAL A 219 -37.37 6.58 10.77
CA VAL A 219 -36.60 7.65 10.14
C VAL A 219 -37.28 8.97 10.49
N PHE A 220 -36.52 10.05 10.38
CA PHE A 220 -36.97 11.39 10.65
C PHE A 220 -36.68 12.29 9.43
N GLY A 221 -37.47 13.35 9.22
CA GLY A 221 -37.20 14.30 8.13
C GLY A 221 -37.42 13.74 6.71
N GLY A 222 -36.79 14.37 5.74
CA GLY A 222 -36.95 14.10 4.30
C GLY A 222 -37.69 15.21 3.55
N PRO A 223 -37.63 15.23 2.20
CA PRO A 223 -38.26 16.24 1.36
C PRO A 223 -39.78 16.33 1.57
N ASP A 224 -40.41 15.22 1.94
CA ASP A 224 -41.86 15.17 2.18
C ASP A 224 -42.26 15.88 3.47
N ARG A 225 -41.42 15.88 4.52
CA ARG A 225 -41.68 16.70 5.73
C ARG A 225 -41.72 18.19 5.41
N VAL A 226 -40.92 18.64 4.43
CA VAL A 226 -40.96 20.02 3.91
C VAL A 226 -42.31 20.36 3.26
N ARG A 227 -43.00 19.34 2.73
CA ARG A 227 -44.26 19.47 2.00
C ARG A 227 -45.50 19.46 2.92
N TRP A 228 -45.45 18.73 4.04
CA TRP A 228 -46.63 18.42 4.87
C TRP A 228 -46.73 19.17 6.21
N ASP A 229 -45.71 19.90 6.65
CA ASP A 229 -45.79 20.74 7.86
C ASP A 229 -45.97 22.23 7.48
N PRO A 230 -47.19 22.79 7.58
CA PRO A 230 -47.45 24.21 7.29
C PRO A 230 -46.72 25.15 8.26
N PHE A 231 -46.40 24.66 9.46
CA PHE A 231 -45.69 25.41 10.50
C PHE A 231 -44.16 25.30 10.36
N TRP A 232 -43.67 24.41 9.51
CA TRP A 232 -42.24 24.28 9.17
C TRP A 232 -41.67 25.53 8.51
N ARG A 233 -42.48 26.29 7.77
CA ARG A 233 -42.07 27.58 7.18
C ARG A 233 -42.12 28.74 8.18
N THR A 234 -42.90 28.63 9.26
CA THR A 234 -43.28 29.77 10.11
C THR A 234 -42.61 29.82 11.48
N ARG A 235 -41.81 28.81 11.89
CA ARG A 235 -40.89 28.97 13.03
C ARG A 235 -39.71 29.89 12.68
N ARG A 236 -40.01 31.20 12.62
CA ARG A 236 -39.02 32.30 12.68
C ARG A 236 -38.54 32.40 14.13
N SER A 237 -37.49 31.66 14.48
CA SER A 237 -36.71 31.96 15.67
C SER A 237 -35.25 32.13 15.25
N ALA A 238 -34.84 33.40 15.21
CA ALA A 238 -33.48 33.92 15.00
C ALA A 238 -32.81 33.59 13.64
N ALA A 239 -31.93 34.49 13.20
CA ALA A 239 -31.12 34.31 12.00
C ALA A 239 -30.31 33.01 12.10
N GLY A 240 -30.77 31.96 11.41
CA GLY A 240 -30.11 30.65 11.41
C GLY A 240 -28.73 30.72 10.76
N SER A 241 -27.82 29.88 11.22
CA SER A 241 -26.49 29.72 10.60
C SER A 241 -26.62 29.28 9.12
N SER A 242 -25.60 29.50 8.29
CA SER A 242 -25.61 28.97 6.90
C SER A 242 -25.88 27.45 6.87
N ARG A 243 -25.41 26.73 7.89
CA ARG A 243 -25.67 25.30 8.13
C ARG A 243 -27.15 25.00 8.32
N HIS A 244 -27.87 25.80 9.11
CA HIS A 244 -29.31 25.67 9.32
C HIS A 244 -30.09 25.68 7.99
N TYR A 245 -29.77 26.62 7.09
CA TYR A 245 -30.45 26.72 5.80
C TYR A 245 -30.09 25.57 4.85
N HIS A 246 -28.83 25.13 4.84
CA HIS A 246 -28.40 23.99 4.02
C HIS A 246 -29.08 22.68 4.45
N LEU A 247 -29.14 22.38 5.76
CA LEU A 247 -29.79 21.17 6.27
C LEU A 247 -31.29 21.15 5.97
N ARG A 248 -31.96 22.31 6.09
CA ARG A 248 -33.40 22.43 5.81
C ARG A 248 -33.72 22.19 4.34
N GLN A 249 -32.94 22.76 3.42
CA GLN A 249 -33.16 22.60 1.98
C GLN A 249 -32.86 21.17 1.51
N LYS A 250 -31.84 20.52 2.09
CA LYS A 250 -31.36 19.24 1.59
C LYS A 250 -32.01 18.02 2.25
N TYR A 251 -32.28 18.08 3.56
CA TYR A 251 -32.69 16.92 4.36
C TYR A 251 -34.03 17.11 5.10
N GLY A 252 -34.62 18.31 5.05
CA GLY A 252 -35.87 18.60 5.75
C GLY A 252 -35.74 18.57 7.29
N ILE A 253 -34.52 18.80 7.80
CA ILE A 253 -34.22 18.92 9.24
C ILE A 253 -33.51 20.24 9.53
N ASN A 254 -33.57 20.73 10.77
CA ASN A 254 -32.84 21.91 11.22
C ASN A 254 -31.81 21.57 12.32
N ASP A 255 -31.14 22.60 12.85
CA ASP A 255 -30.14 22.44 13.91
C ASP A 255 -30.74 21.88 15.21
N ASP A 256 -32.00 22.22 15.55
CA ASP A 256 -32.66 21.71 16.75
C ASP A 256 -33.09 20.26 16.60
N ASP A 257 -33.54 19.87 15.41
CA ASP A 257 -33.78 18.46 15.06
C ASP A 257 -32.47 17.64 15.19
N THR A 258 -31.34 18.23 14.77
CA THR A 258 -30.02 17.59 14.89
C THR A 258 -29.59 17.46 16.35
N LYS A 259 -29.77 18.49 17.18
CA LYS A 259 -29.50 18.45 18.62
C LYS A 259 -30.37 17.42 19.34
N TRP A 260 -31.65 17.35 18.98
CA TRP A 260 -32.57 16.35 19.52
C TRP A 260 -32.13 14.94 19.14
N LEU A 261 -31.77 14.71 17.87
CA LEU A 261 -31.30 13.40 17.40
C LEU A 261 -30.00 12.98 18.09
N LEU A 262 -29.09 13.94 18.32
CA LEU A 262 -27.86 13.70 19.10
C LEU A 262 -28.18 13.31 20.55
N LYS A 263 -29.17 13.95 21.18
CA LYS A 263 -29.63 13.61 22.54
C LYS A 263 -30.25 12.21 22.59
N VAL A 264 -31.10 11.86 21.61
CA VAL A 264 -31.71 10.51 21.51
C VAL A 264 -30.64 9.43 21.33
N GLN A 265 -29.56 9.74 20.63
CA GLN A 265 -28.41 8.85 20.44
C GLN A 265 -27.36 8.94 21.55
N VAL A 266 -27.62 9.69 22.62
CA VAL A 266 -26.72 9.85 23.77
C VAL A 266 -25.32 10.35 23.34
N GLY A 267 -25.24 11.12 22.25
CA GLY A 267 -23.99 11.66 21.72
C GLY A 267 -23.20 10.75 20.77
N TYR A 268 -23.59 9.47 20.60
CA TYR A 268 -22.82 8.48 19.86
C TYR A 268 -23.41 8.11 18.50
N CYS A 269 -22.58 7.50 17.65
CA CYS A 269 -22.92 7.01 16.33
C CYS A 269 -24.10 6.03 16.38
N ALA A 270 -25.10 6.24 15.53
CA ALA A 270 -26.27 5.37 15.38
C ALA A 270 -25.96 3.95 14.87
N VAL A 271 -24.77 3.76 14.30
CA VAL A 271 -24.32 2.47 13.73
C VAL A 271 -23.47 1.71 14.73
N CYS A 272 -22.33 2.29 15.16
CA CYS A 272 -21.36 1.58 15.99
C CYS A 272 -21.45 1.89 17.48
N SER A 273 -22.11 2.98 17.88
CA SER A 273 -22.18 3.46 19.27
C SER A 273 -20.83 3.73 19.98
N ASP A 274 -19.70 3.55 19.29
CA ASP A 274 -18.34 3.71 19.86
C ASP A 274 -17.71 5.09 19.66
N HIS A 275 -18.25 5.88 18.73
CA HIS A 275 -17.65 7.14 18.29
C HIS A 275 -18.68 8.27 18.29
N PRO A 276 -18.25 9.54 18.51
CA PRO A 276 -19.14 10.69 18.46
C PRO A 276 -19.94 10.76 17.15
N ALA A 277 -21.23 11.10 17.29
CA ALA A 277 -22.12 11.32 16.16
C ALA A 277 -21.89 12.73 15.58
N GLU A 278 -21.31 12.81 14.38
CA GLU A 278 -20.89 14.09 13.78
C GLU A 278 -21.56 14.38 12.44
N HIS A 279 -22.08 13.33 11.77
CA HIS A 279 -22.57 13.41 10.39
C HIS A 279 -24.05 13.01 10.32
N VAL A 280 -24.85 13.81 9.61
CA VAL A 280 -26.23 13.46 9.29
C VAL A 280 -26.25 12.43 8.17
N ASP A 281 -26.61 11.19 8.52
CA ASP A 281 -26.81 10.13 7.55
C ASP A 281 -28.27 10.13 7.05
N HIS A 282 -28.42 9.93 5.75
CA HIS A 282 -29.71 10.00 5.07
C HIS A 282 -29.77 8.99 3.94
N ASP A 283 -30.99 8.60 3.58
CA ASP A 283 -31.23 7.81 2.40
C ASP A 283 -31.08 8.66 1.13
N HIS A 284 -30.22 8.25 0.21
CA HIS A 284 -29.97 8.99 -1.02
C HIS A 284 -31.14 8.97 -2.02
N ARG A 285 -32.15 8.11 -1.84
CA ARG A 285 -33.33 8.03 -2.71
C ARG A 285 -34.49 8.84 -2.14
N SER A 286 -34.81 8.66 -0.86
CA SER A 286 -35.93 9.33 -0.20
C SER A 286 -35.55 10.62 0.50
N GLY A 287 -34.26 10.86 0.76
CA GLY A 287 -33.78 11.97 1.59
C GLY A 287 -34.11 11.82 3.09
N ALA A 288 -34.72 10.72 3.51
CA ALA A 288 -35.08 10.49 4.90
C ALA A 288 -33.82 10.36 5.76
N VAL A 289 -33.77 11.09 6.88
CA VAL A 289 -32.66 11.04 7.83
C VAL A 289 -32.82 9.81 8.70
N ARG A 290 -31.82 8.94 8.66
CA ARG A 290 -31.82 7.70 9.45
C ARG A 290 -31.23 7.93 10.84
N GLY A 291 -30.25 8.80 10.98
CA GLY A 291 -29.52 9.01 12.23
C GLY A 291 -28.30 9.93 12.07
N LEU A 292 -27.60 10.16 13.17
CA LEU A 292 -26.26 10.73 13.18
C LEU A 292 -25.21 9.62 13.26
N THR A 293 -24.17 9.69 12.44
CA THR A 293 -23.11 8.70 12.36
C THR A 293 -21.73 9.33 12.58
N CYS A 294 -20.74 8.51 12.93
CA CYS A 294 -19.35 8.94 12.93
C CYS A 294 -18.81 8.96 11.48
N VAL A 295 -17.70 9.69 11.25
CA VAL A 295 -17.04 9.79 9.94
C VAL A 295 -16.77 8.41 9.32
N GLY A 296 -16.28 7.47 10.14
CA GLY A 296 -15.90 6.12 9.71
C GLY A 296 -17.09 5.32 9.19
N CYS A 297 -18.17 5.22 9.98
CA CYS A 297 -19.38 4.51 9.55
C CYS A 297 -20.03 5.18 8.33
N ASN A 298 -20.17 6.51 8.31
CA ASN A 298 -20.74 7.24 7.18
C ASN A 298 -19.96 6.99 5.88
N THR A 299 -18.63 7.16 5.95
CA THR A 299 -17.75 6.96 4.80
C THR A 299 -17.69 5.49 4.39
N GLY A 300 -17.66 4.57 5.35
CA GLY A 300 -17.65 3.13 5.12
C GLY A 300 -18.90 2.65 4.39
N MET A 301 -20.09 3.06 4.84
CA MET A 301 -21.36 2.78 4.15
C MET A 301 -21.33 3.32 2.71
N GLY A 302 -20.93 4.59 2.53
CA GLY A 302 -20.82 5.19 1.20
C GLY A 302 -19.82 4.49 0.28
N GLN A 303 -18.66 4.04 0.81
CA GLN A 303 -17.69 3.25 0.03
C GLN A 303 -18.25 1.87 -0.35
N LEU A 304 -19.04 1.26 0.52
CA LEU A 304 -19.79 0.05 0.22
C LEU A 304 -21.12 0.32 -0.51
N ARG A 305 -21.32 1.55 -1.01
CA ARG A 305 -22.42 2.00 -1.87
C ARG A 305 -23.79 2.00 -1.19
N ASP A 306 -23.83 2.22 0.11
CA ASP A 306 -25.06 2.25 0.91
C ASP A 306 -25.91 0.98 0.66
N ASP A 307 -25.22 -0.15 0.51
CA ASP A 307 -25.79 -1.42 0.06
C ASP A 307 -25.66 -2.47 1.17
N PRO A 308 -26.77 -2.85 1.84
CA PRO A 308 -26.76 -3.84 2.90
C PRO A 308 -26.17 -5.20 2.49
N ILE A 309 -26.31 -5.59 1.22
CA ILE A 309 -25.73 -6.85 0.70
C ILE A 309 -24.21 -6.74 0.65
N ALA A 310 -23.68 -5.59 0.20
CA ALA A 310 -22.24 -5.37 0.15
C ALA A 310 -21.60 -5.35 1.55
N LEU A 311 -22.32 -4.80 2.54
CA LEU A 311 -21.88 -4.79 3.93
C LEU A 311 -21.85 -6.20 4.55
N ARG A 312 -22.91 -6.99 4.37
CA ARG A 312 -22.93 -8.40 4.85
C ARG A 312 -21.85 -9.24 4.17
N ARG A 313 -21.69 -9.09 2.85
CA ARG A 313 -20.61 -9.76 2.11
C ARG A 313 -19.22 -9.31 2.58
N ALA A 314 -19.03 -8.03 2.91
CA ALA A 314 -17.77 -7.54 3.47
C ALA A 314 -17.46 -8.15 4.84
N ALA A 315 -18.46 -8.29 5.72
CA ALA A 315 -18.31 -8.98 7.00
C ALA A 315 -17.92 -10.46 6.80
N ASP A 316 -18.61 -11.15 5.90
CA ASP A 316 -18.31 -12.55 5.58
C ASP A 316 -16.97 -12.71 4.88
N TYR A 317 -16.51 -11.69 4.15
CA TYR A 317 -15.21 -11.68 3.51
C TYR A 317 -14.08 -11.63 4.54
N VAL A 318 -14.19 -10.73 5.53
CA VAL A 318 -13.17 -10.59 6.56
C VAL A 318 -13.11 -11.82 7.47
N THR A 319 -14.26 -12.43 7.75
CA THR A 319 -14.35 -13.69 8.52
C THR A 319 -14.03 -14.95 7.70
N GLY A 320 -13.66 -14.81 6.42
CA GLY A 320 -13.29 -15.95 5.56
C GLY A 320 -14.46 -16.83 5.09
N ARG A 321 -15.71 -16.41 5.32
CA ARG A 321 -16.93 -17.13 4.92
C ARG A 321 -17.40 -16.83 3.50
N LEU A 322 -16.98 -15.69 2.92
CA LEU A 322 -17.46 -15.27 1.60
C LEU A 322 -16.89 -16.12 0.46
N VAL A 323 -15.59 -16.40 0.49
CA VAL A 323 -14.86 -17.03 -0.61
C VAL A 323 -14.52 -18.45 -0.22
N ARG A 324 -15.08 -19.42 -0.93
CA ARG A 324 -14.87 -20.86 -0.67
C ARG A 324 -14.22 -21.52 -1.88
N THR A 325 -13.52 -22.62 -1.63
CA THR A 325 -13.00 -23.49 -2.70
C THR A 325 -13.97 -24.66 -2.88
N VAL A 326 -14.44 -24.88 -4.10
CA VAL A 326 -15.38 -25.94 -4.47
C VAL A 326 -14.83 -26.79 -5.60
N ARG A 327 -15.37 -28.00 -5.79
CA ARG A 327 -14.99 -28.86 -6.92
C ARG A 327 -15.53 -28.29 -8.23
N ALA A 328 -14.73 -28.35 -9.28
CA ALA A 328 -15.15 -27.94 -10.63
C ALA A 328 -15.69 -29.15 -11.41
N ASP A 329 -16.67 -28.94 -12.29
CA ASP A 329 -17.35 -30.00 -13.05
C ASP A 329 -16.39 -30.78 -13.97
N GLY A 330 -15.31 -30.14 -14.44
CA GLY A 330 -14.25 -30.75 -15.25
C GLY A 330 -13.10 -31.38 -14.45
N GLY A 331 -13.25 -31.54 -13.13
CA GLY A 331 -12.17 -31.95 -12.23
C GLY A 331 -11.32 -30.77 -11.72
N GLY A 332 -10.69 -30.95 -10.55
CA GLY A 332 -9.96 -29.88 -9.86
C GLY A 332 -10.85 -29.01 -8.96
N THR A 333 -10.37 -27.81 -8.64
CA THR A 333 -11.04 -26.87 -7.73
C THR A 333 -11.15 -25.47 -8.31
N ARG A 334 -12.25 -24.78 -8.01
CA ARG A 334 -12.45 -23.36 -8.35
C ARG A 334 -12.93 -22.56 -7.14
N LEU A 335 -13.02 -21.24 -7.30
CA LEU A 335 -13.62 -20.37 -6.30
C LEU A 335 -15.15 -20.35 -6.44
N SER A 336 -15.79 -20.30 -5.27
CA SER A 336 -17.19 -19.92 -5.08
C SER A 336 -17.22 -18.56 -4.39
N LEU A 337 -17.95 -17.61 -4.97
CA LEU A 337 -18.06 -16.23 -4.45
C LEU A 337 -19.47 -15.88 -3.96
N THR A 338 -20.44 -16.76 -4.13
CA THR A 338 -21.86 -16.55 -3.82
C THR A 338 -22.48 -17.81 -3.22
N VAL A 339 -23.62 -17.64 -2.56
CA VAL A 339 -24.54 -18.71 -2.21
C VAL A 339 -25.91 -18.39 -2.83
N PRO A 340 -26.49 -19.24 -3.70
CA PRO A 340 -25.92 -20.50 -4.19
C PRO A 340 -24.63 -20.29 -4.99
N ASP A 341 -23.85 -21.36 -5.06
CA ASP A 341 -22.57 -21.36 -5.76
C ASP A 341 -22.76 -21.15 -7.27
N VAL A 342 -21.98 -20.26 -7.85
CA VAL A 342 -21.88 -20.04 -9.30
C VAL A 342 -20.42 -19.98 -9.68
N ASP A 343 -20.05 -20.60 -10.80
CA ASP A 343 -18.71 -20.46 -11.37
C ASP A 343 -18.51 -19.01 -11.87
N PRO A 344 -17.56 -18.24 -11.31
CA PRO A 344 -17.29 -16.89 -11.77
C PRO A 344 -16.92 -16.79 -13.26
N ALA A 345 -16.37 -17.85 -13.84
CA ALA A 345 -16.02 -17.91 -15.26
C ALA A 345 -17.25 -18.05 -16.17
N ALA A 346 -18.38 -18.57 -15.65
CA ALA A 346 -19.61 -18.78 -16.41
C ALA A 346 -20.53 -17.54 -16.43
N VAL A 347 -20.28 -16.54 -15.57
CA VAL A 347 -21.12 -15.34 -15.48
C VAL A 347 -20.61 -14.26 -16.45
N PRO A 348 -21.39 -13.86 -17.47
CA PRO A 348 -20.98 -12.79 -18.38
C PRO A 348 -20.84 -11.46 -17.63
N ARG A 349 -20.06 -10.52 -18.19
CA ARG A 349 -19.92 -9.18 -17.61
C ARG A 349 -21.30 -8.53 -17.46
N GLY A 350 -21.63 -8.12 -16.24
CA GLY A 350 -22.95 -7.56 -15.90
C GLY A 350 -24.02 -8.59 -15.50
N GLY A 351 -23.75 -9.89 -15.64
CA GLY A 351 -24.68 -10.98 -15.29
C GLY A 351 -24.81 -11.28 -13.79
N TRP A 352 -24.09 -10.56 -12.92
CA TRP A 352 -24.01 -10.85 -11.48
C TRP A 352 -25.25 -10.43 -10.68
N LYS A 353 -26.18 -9.66 -11.25
CA LYS A 353 -27.28 -9.05 -10.48
C LYS A 353 -28.18 -10.08 -9.79
N ALA A 354 -28.61 -11.13 -10.48
CA ALA A 354 -29.48 -12.14 -9.90
C ALA A 354 -28.78 -12.90 -8.76
N TYR A 355 -27.55 -13.36 -9.00
CA TYR A 355 -26.72 -14.02 -7.98
C TYR A 355 -26.39 -13.12 -6.79
N TRP A 356 -26.20 -11.83 -7.03
CA TRP A 356 -26.00 -10.82 -5.98
C TRP A 356 -27.20 -10.72 -5.05
N GLU A 357 -28.40 -10.61 -5.62
CA GLU A 357 -29.64 -10.50 -4.86
C GLU A 357 -29.96 -11.78 -4.11
N GLU A 358 -29.70 -12.94 -4.71
CA GLU A 358 -29.90 -14.25 -4.08
C GLU A 358 -28.93 -14.50 -2.92
N ASP A 359 -27.64 -14.24 -3.12
CA ASP A 359 -26.63 -14.29 -2.05
C ASP A 359 -26.93 -13.30 -0.94
N GLY A 360 -27.43 -12.12 -1.30
CA GLY A 360 -27.89 -11.13 -0.33
C GLY A 360 -29.06 -11.61 0.53
N ARG A 361 -30.04 -12.32 -0.05
CA ARG A 361 -31.13 -12.95 0.71
C ARG A 361 -30.60 -14.03 1.63
N PHE A 362 -29.78 -14.93 1.10
CA PHE A 362 -29.17 -16.01 1.89
C PHE A 362 -28.42 -15.48 3.11
N ARG A 363 -27.55 -14.48 2.94
CA ARG A 363 -26.76 -13.88 4.05
C ARG A 363 -27.58 -13.07 5.03
N LYS A 364 -28.74 -12.58 4.60
CA LYS A 364 -29.68 -11.87 5.47
C LYS A 364 -30.46 -12.84 6.35
N GLU A 365 -30.81 -14.00 5.82
CA GLU A 365 -31.57 -15.05 6.51
C GLU A 365 -30.66 -15.93 7.38
N THR A 366 -29.41 -16.12 6.95
CA THR A 366 -28.43 -16.99 7.61
C THR A 366 -27.41 -16.13 8.36
N LEU A 367 -27.85 -15.48 9.44
CA LEU A 367 -26.92 -14.97 10.44
C LEU A 367 -26.36 -16.18 11.22
N PRO A 368 -25.05 -16.28 11.44
CA PRO A 368 -24.52 -17.39 12.24
C PRO A 368 -25.08 -17.30 13.67
N PHE A 369 -25.43 -18.46 14.21
CA PHE A 369 -26.00 -18.64 15.55
C PHE A 369 -25.09 -18.02 16.65
N ASP A 370 -23.78 -18.00 16.44
CA ASP A 370 -22.79 -17.49 17.40
C ASP A 370 -22.78 -15.95 17.55
N GLU A 371 -23.54 -15.22 16.72
CA GLU A 371 -23.59 -13.74 16.73
C GLU A 371 -24.92 -13.17 17.25
N GLU A 372 -25.87 -14.01 17.69
CA GLU A 372 -27.13 -13.56 18.30
C GLU A 372 -26.98 -13.08 19.76
N LEU A 373 -25.85 -13.36 20.42
CA LEU A 373 -25.70 -13.16 21.88
C LEU A 373 -24.72 -12.07 22.33
N ASP A 374 -23.84 -11.55 21.49
CA ASP A 374 -22.89 -10.51 21.92
C ASP A 374 -23.36 -9.12 21.48
N MET A 375 -24.38 -8.61 22.18
CA MET A 375 -24.39 -7.18 22.49
C MET A 375 -23.04 -6.86 23.16
N PRO A 376 -22.40 -5.70 22.88
CA PRO A 376 -21.07 -5.40 23.43
C PRO A 376 -21.07 -5.65 24.94
N THR A 377 -20.13 -6.48 25.41
CA THR A 377 -19.86 -6.63 26.84
C THR A 377 -19.63 -5.22 27.37
N TRP A 378 -20.52 -4.77 28.24
CA TRP A 378 -20.34 -3.51 28.95
C TRP A 378 -18.98 -3.59 29.64
N ASP A 379 -18.04 -2.78 29.15
CA ASP A 379 -16.75 -2.62 29.79
C ASP A 379 -17.05 -1.94 31.14
N GLU A 380 -17.07 -2.72 32.22
CA GLU A 380 -17.42 -2.27 33.59
C GLU A 380 -16.48 -1.18 34.12
N ALA A 381 -15.44 -0.82 33.36
CA ALA A 381 -14.41 0.14 33.72
C ALA A 381 -14.83 1.64 33.63
N ARG A 382 -16.11 1.99 33.50
CA ARG A 382 -16.58 3.40 33.50
C ARG A 382 -17.83 3.64 34.38
N GLN A 383 -17.84 3.13 35.60
CA GLN A 383 -18.86 3.47 36.60
C GLN A 383 -18.67 4.83 37.32
N ASP A 384 -17.78 5.71 36.84
CA ASP A 384 -17.55 7.03 37.46
C ASP A 384 -18.11 8.21 36.64
N LEU A 385 -19.32 8.07 36.10
CA LEU A 385 -20.10 9.24 35.68
C LEU A 385 -21.13 9.56 36.76
N VAL A 386 -20.65 10.25 37.80
CA VAL A 386 -21.49 11.02 38.71
C VAL A 386 -22.23 12.06 37.86
N LEU A 387 -23.55 11.90 37.74
CA LEU A 387 -24.42 12.95 37.25
C LEU A 387 -24.40 14.09 38.28
N PRO A 388 -24.05 15.33 37.92
CA PRO A 388 -24.25 16.46 38.82
C PRO A 388 -25.75 16.75 38.95
N ASP A 389 -26.19 16.97 40.19
CA ASP A 389 -27.55 17.34 40.60
C ASP A 389 -28.11 18.58 39.89
#